data_AF-A0A1R0KJ44-F1
#
_entry.id   AF-A0A1R0KJ44-F1
#
_cell.length_a   1.000
_cell.length_b   1.000
_cell.length_c   1.000
_cell.angle_alpha   90.00
_cell.angle_beta   90.00
_cell.angle_gamma   90.00
#
_symmetry.space_group_name_H-M   'P 1'
#
loop_
_entity.id
_entity.type
_entity.pdbx_description
1 polymer ?
#
loop_
_entity_poly.entity_id
_entity_poly.type
_entity_poly.pdbx_seq_one_letter_code
_entity_poly.pdbx_strand_id
1 'polypeptide(L)'
;MRIRGLLTALLCAAGLATAAPAAGAAPIIDGRYADIALLRLDRSVSTTYSSLGTSVAAGDTEHVYGWGYDEDGDLQRHLKVARMTVTSVGSGLIKAREGDGLTDGGDSGGPVFVGGKQVGVHIAGNKVDSSTHTGIAANRTWIRDTSGV
;
A
#
# COMPACT_ATOMS: atom_id res chain seq x y z
N MET A 1 -6.13 25.23 5.82
CA MET A 1 -5.32 25.09 4.59
C MET A 1 -6.25 24.64 3.46
N ARG A 2 -6.31 25.36 2.33
CA ARG A 2 -7.28 25.10 1.24
C ARG A 2 -6.84 23.90 0.39
N ILE A 3 -7.78 22.98 0.22
CA ILE A 3 -7.66 21.66 -0.40
C ILE A 3 -7.40 21.79 -1.92
N ARG A 4 -6.40 21.08 -2.42
CA ARG A 4 -6.33 20.61 -3.81
C ARG A 4 -6.37 19.09 -3.78
N GLY A 5 -7.55 18.54 -4.05
CA GLY A 5 -7.76 17.10 -4.11
C GLY A 5 -7.02 16.49 -5.29
N LEU A 6 -6.23 15.46 -5.01
CA LEU A 6 -5.74 14.52 -6.01
C LEU A 6 -6.36 13.17 -5.68
N LEU A 7 -7.31 12.74 -6.52
CA LEU A 7 -7.87 11.40 -6.49
C LEU A 7 -6.76 10.41 -6.89
N THR A 8 -6.24 9.64 -5.93
CA THR A 8 -5.38 8.49 -6.23
C THR A 8 -5.93 7.27 -5.49
N ALA A 9 -7.01 6.69 -6.05
CA ALA A 9 -7.42 5.34 -5.70
C ALA A 9 -6.77 4.38 -6.71
N LEU A 10 -5.82 3.56 -6.25
CA LEU A 10 -5.26 2.49 -7.07
C LEU A 10 -6.04 1.19 -6.79
N LEU A 11 -6.93 0.87 -7.72
CA LEU A 11 -7.42 -0.48 -7.94
C LEU A 11 -6.37 -1.27 -8.74
N CYS A 12 -6.16 -2.52 -8.37
CA CYS A 12 -5.29 -3.48 -9.04
C CYS A 12 -5.51 -3.48 -10.57
N ALA A 13 -4.40 -3.49 -11.32
CA ALA A 13 -4.40 -3.70 -12.76
C ALA A 13 -4.63 -5.19 -13.07
N ALA A 14 -5.69 -5.51 -13.82
CA ALA A 14 -5.75 -6.55 -14.84
C ALA A 14 -7.12 -6.50 -15.54
N GLY A 15 -7.14 -6.77 -16.85
CA GLY A 15 -8.30 -6.56 -17.73
C GLY A 15 -9.46 -7.57 -17.63
N LEU A 16 -10.64 -7.08 -18.05
CA LEU A 16 -11.96 -7.64 -18.46
C LEU A 16 -12.74 -8.53 -17.44
N ALA A 17 -14.04 -8.82 -17.62
CA ALA A 17 -15.32 -8.24 -17.12
C ALA A 17 -15.95 -9.16 -16.00
N THR A 18 -16.71 -8.58 -15.04
CA THR A 18 -17.31 -9.16 -13.79
C THR A 18 -16.43 -9.85 -12.71
N ALA A 19 -16.60 -9.45 -11.43
CA ALA A 19 -15.59 -9.59 -10.36
C ALA A 19 -15.76 -10.94 -9.70
N ALA A 20 -14.91 -11.88 -10.09
CA ALA A 20 -14.63 -13.05 -9.31
C ALA A 20 -13.29 -12.81 -8.58
N PRO A 21 -13.19 -13.06 -7.25
CA PRO A 21 -11.91 -13.00 -6.57
C PRO A 21 -10.96 -14.04 -7.19
N ALA A 22 -9.86 -13.59 -7.78
CA ALA A 22 -8.71 -14.46 -8.02
C ALA A 22 -7.94 -14.56 -6.70
N ALA A 23 -8.46 -15.34 -5.75
CA ALA A 23 -7.78 -15.60 -4.49
C ALA A 23 -6.67 -16.64 -4.71
N GLY A 24 -5.48 -16.19 -5.08
CA GLY A 24 -4.27 -17.01 -4.97
C GLY A 24 -3.91 -17.21 -3.49
N ALA A 25 -3.32 -18.35 -3.14
CA ALA A 25 -2.76 -18.54 -1.80
C ALA A 25 -1.71 -17.43 -1.53
N ALA A 26 -1.78 -16.81 -0.35
CA ALA A 26 -0.82 -15.79 0.05
C ALA A 26 0.61 -16.34 0.00
N PRO A 27 1.59 -15.58 -0.50
CA PRO A 27 2.97 -16.06 -0.61
C PRO A 27 3.60 -16.23 0.78
N ILE A 28 4.54 -17.16 0.87
CA ILE A 28 5.34 -17.38 2.07
C ILE A 28 6.71 -16.73 1.87
N ILE A 29 7.06 -15.77 2.73
CA ILE A 29 8.36 -15.08 2.76
C ILE A 29 8.99 -15.34 4.13
N ASP A 30 10.23 -15.82 4.14
CA ASP A 30 10.96 -16.20 5.37
C ASP A 30 10.17 -17.12 6.31
N GLY A 31 9.41 -18.07 5.75
CA GLY A 31 8.60 -19.03 6.52
C GLY A 31 7.33 -18.44 7.15
N ARG A 32 6.92 -17.23 6.77
CA ARG A 32 5.69 -16.57 7.22
C ARG A 32 4.80 -16.21 6.04
N TYR A 33 3.48 -16.28 6.22
CA TYR A 33 2.54 -15.75 5.24
C TYR A 33 2.69 -14.23 5.16
N ALA A 34 2.79 -13.70 3.94
CA ALA A 34 2.73 -12.27 3.70
C ALA A 34 1.28 -11.80 3.77
N ASP A 35 1.04 -10.67 4.44
CA ASP A 35 -0.27 -10.02 4.47
C ASP A 35 -0.45 -9.19 3.19
N ILE A 36 -0.87 -9.86 2.13
CA ILE A 36 -1.12 -9.29 0.80
C ILE A 36 -2.18 -10.11 0.06
N ALA A 37 -3.02 -9.44 -0.70
CA ALA A 37 -4.01 -10.06 -1.57
C ALA A 37 -4.06 -9.37 -2.93
N LEU A 38 -4.41 -10.13 -3.97
CA LEU A 38 -4.74 -9.60 -5.28
C LEU A 38 -6.24 -9.71 -5.51
N LEU A 39 -6.85 -8.62 -5.96
CA LEU A 39 -8.24 -8.61 -6.36
C LEU A 39 -8.30 -8.48 -7.87
N ARG A 40 -8.92 -9.47 -8.52
CA ARG A 40 -9.24 -9.38 -9.93
C ARG A 40 -10.50 -8.52 -10.06
N LEU A 41 -10.36 -7.44 -10.82
CA LEU A 41 -11.50 -6.60 -11.10
C LEU A 41 -12.55 -7.36 -11.85
N ASP A 42 -13.73 -6.80 -11.67
CA ASP A 42 -14.86 -7.12 -12.47
C ASP A 42 -14.47 -6.89 -13.90
N ARG A 43 -14.26 -5.65 -14.31
CA ARG A 43 -13.93 -5.33 -15.69
C ARG A 43 -12.56 -4.74 -15.89
N SER A 44 -12.17 -4.75 -17.16
CA SER A 44 -11.08 -3.93 -17.64
C SER A 44 -11.42 -2.50 -17.33
N VAL A 45 -10.49 -1.85 -16.66
CA VAL A 45 -10.46 -0.42 -16.58
C VAL A 45 -9.40 0.04 -17.58
N SER A 46 -9.70 1.06 -18.38
CA SER A 46 -8.66 1.75 -19.16
C SER A 46 -8.33 3.02 -18.40
N THR A 47 -7.14 3.06 -17.80
CA THR A 47 -6.68 4.16 -16.96
C THR A 47 -5.16 4.17 -16.92
N THR A 48 -4.60 5.21 -16.31
CA THR A 48 -3.21 5.21 -15.88
C THR A 48 -3.10 4.40 -14.60
N TYR A 49 -2.33 3.32 -14.64
CA TYR A 49 -2.05 2.48 -13.49
C TYR A 49 -0.79 2.96 -12.76
N SER A 50 -0.77 2.83 -11.43
CA SER A 50 0.45 3.01 -10.66
C SER A 50 1.50 1.99 -11.08
N SER A 51 2.75 2.45 -11.16
CA SER A 51 3.89 1.56 -11.34
C SER A 51 4.29 0.92 -10.02
N LEU A 52 4.55 -0.38 -10.03
CA LEU A 52 5.14 -1.09 -8.91
C LEU A 52 6.64 -0.75 -8.79
N GLY A 53 7.09 -0.45 -7.59
CA GLY A 53 8.49 -0.21 -7.26
C GLY A 53 9.17 -1.47 -6.74
N THR A 54 10.46 -1.60 -7.03
CA THR A 54 11.31 -2.72 -6.58
C THR A 54 12.38 -2.32 -5.57
N SER A 55 12.52 -1.01 -5.32
CA SER A 55 13.58 -0.46 -4.47
C SER A 55 12.97 0.47 -3.42
N VAL A 56 13.30 0.18 -2.17
CA VAL A 56 13.01 1.00 -0.99
C VAL A 56 14.12 0.70 0.01
N ALA A 57 14.61 1.73 0.70
CA ALA A 57 15.69 1.63 1.66
C ALA A 57 15.37 2.44 2.93
N ALA A 58 16.03 2.09 4.03
CA ALA A 58 16.01 2.94 5.21
C ALA A 58 16.53 4.35 4.87
N GLY A 59 15.85 5.37 5.38
CA GLY A 59 16.10 6.77 5.07
C GLY A 59 15.25 7.34 3.93
N ASP A 60 14.61 6.49 3.12
CA ASP A 60 13.65 6.97 2.11
C ASP A 60 12.46 7.67 2.77
N THR A 61 11.90 8.67 2.08
CA THR A 61 10.56 9.15 2.43
C THR A 61 9.51 8.34 1.68
N GLU A 62 8.61 7.72 2.43
CA GLU A 62 7.39 7.12 1.90
C GLU A 62 6.19 8.06 2.03
N HIS A 63 5.18 7.83 1.19
CA HIS A 63 3.88 8.48 1.22
C HIS A 63 2.81 7.40 1.34
N VAL A 64 2.03 7.44 2.42
CA VAL A 64 0.91 6.52 2.63
C VAL A 64 -0.39 7.28 2.41
N TYR A 65 -1.30 6.71 1.60
CA TYR A 65 -2.57 7.34 1.25
C TYR A 65 -3.74 6.55 1.82
N GLY A 66 -4.74 7.23 2.37
CA GLY A 66 -5.91 6.57 2.94
C GLY A 66 -7.00 7.51 3.47
N TRP A 67 -8.08 6.91 3.95
CA TRP A 67 -9.26 7.57 4.53
C TRP A 67 -9.47 7.17 5.99
N GLY A 68 -8.48 6.55 6.61
CA GLY A 68 -8.52 6.15 8.01
C GLY A 68 -8.67 7.33 8.96
N TYR A 69 -8.83 6.99 10.24
CA TYR A 69 -9.02 7.96 11.31
C TYR A 69 -7.91 9.04 11.32
N ASP A 70 -8.24 10.26 11.71
CA ASP A 70 -7.26 11.27 12.09
C ASP A 70 -6.91 11.19 13.59
N GLU A 71 -6.11 12.14 14.07
CA GLU A 71 -5.68 12.22 15.47
C GLU A 71 -6.82 12.41 16.47
N ASP A 72 -7.95 12.99 16.02
CA ASP A 72 -9.16 13.18 16.83
C ASP A 72 -10.06 11.93 16.84
N GLY A 73 -9.73 10.92 16.05
CA GLY A 73 -10.50 9.68 15.94
C GLY A 73 -11.70 9.78 15.01
N ASP A 74 -11.68 10.72 14.05
CA ASP A 74 -12.74 10.89 13.06
C ASP A 74 -12.40 10.22 11.72
N LEU A 75 -13.35 9.45 11.15
CA LEU A 75 -13.20 8.89 9.81
C LEU A 75 -13.21 10.00 8.75
N GLN A 76 -12.28 9.91 7.82
CA GLN A 76 -12.00 11.01 6.91
C GLN A 76 -12.77 10.87 5.61
N ARG A 77 -13.41 11.97 5.17
CA ARG A 77 -14.17 12.01 3.91
C ARG A 77 -13.31 12.25 2.68
N HIS A 78 -12.10 12.77 2.90
CA HIS A 78 -11.16 13.12 1.84
C HIS A 78 -9.91 12.24 1.96
N LEU A 79 -9.33 11.90 0.81
CA LEU A 79 -8.09 11.15 0.77
C LEU A 79 -6.99 11.98 1.42
N LYS A 80 -6.33 11.40 2.41
CA LYS A 80 -5.17 11.98 3.09
C LYS A 80 -3.88 11.38 2.54
N VAL A 81 -2.77 12.04 2.85
CA VAL A 81 -1.43 11.52 2.67
C VAL A 81 -0.60 11.82 3.90
N ALA A 82 0.15 10.83 4.38
CA ALA A 82 1.18 10.98 5.40
C ALA A 82 2.55 10.78 4.74
N ARG A 83 3.50 11.71 4.95
CA ARG A 83 4.92 11.47 4.70
C ARG A 83 5.54 10.86 5.94
N MET A 84 6.16 9.71 5.76
CA MET A 84 6.86 8.98 6.81
C MET A 84 8.30 8.68 6.38
N THR A 85 9.17 8.40 7.36
CA THR A 85 10.56 8.01 7.08
C THR A 85 10.71 6.51 7.22
N VAL A 86 11.16 5.81 6.18
CA VAL A 86 11.47 4.38 6.24
C VAL A 86 12.61 4.16 7.22
N THR A 87 12.41 3.29 8.21
CA THR A 87 13.41 2.97 9.24
C THR A 87 14.10 1.64 9.00
N SER A 88 13.41 0.67 8.38
CA SER A 88 14.01 -0.61 7.99
C SER A 88 13.22 -1.30 6.89
N VAL A 89 13.93 -2.10 6.11
CA VAL A 89 13.37 -2.97 5.05
C VAL A 89 13.97 -4.35 5.24
N GLY A 90 13.13 -5.38 5.40
CA GLY A 90 13.59 -6.74 5.64
C GLY A 90 12.46 -7.71 5.92
N SER A 91 12.69 -9.00 5.66
CA SER A 91 11.71 -10.08 5.83
C SER A 91 10.32 -9.80 5.24
N GLY A 92 10.32 -9.21 4.03
CA GLY A 92 9.10 -8.85 3.32
C GLY A 92 8.35 -7.64 3.87
N LEU A 93 8.91 -6.94 4.86
CA LEU A 93 8.29 -5.79 5.51
C LEU A 93 9.07 -4.50 5.27
N ILE A 94 8.34 -3.40 5.25
CA ILE A 94 8.84 -2.04 5.31
C ILE A 94 8.34 -1.46 6.63
N LYS A 95 9.24 -0.95 7.45
CA LYS A 95 8.89 -0.23 8.68
C LYS A 95 9.21 1.24 8.50
N ALA A 96 8.35 2.10 9.02
CA ALA A 96 8.51 3.53 8.95
C ALA A 96 8.17 4.18 10.28
N ARG A 97 8.71 5.38 10.48
CA ARG A 97 8.39 6.26 11.59
C ARG A 97 7.68 7.51 11.11
N GLU A 98 6.86 8.08 11.99
CA GLU A 98 6.12 9.30 11.76
C GLU A 98 7.00 10.42 11.18
N GLY A 99 6.42 11.17 10.24
CA GLY A 99 6.97 12.40 9.69
C GLY A 99 6.00 13.57 9.89
N ASP A 100 5.15 13.85 8.89
CA ASP A 100 4.10 14.87 8.98
C ASP A 100 2.69 14.29 9.19
N GLY A 101 2.64 12.97 9.41
CA GLY A 101 1.44 12.21 9.73
C GLY A 101 1.77 10.74 9.95
N LEU A 102 0.74 9.99 10.33
CA LEU A 102 0.80 8.57 10.66
C LEU A 102 -0.40 7.85 10.06
N THR A 103 -0.27 6.54 9.88
CA THR A 103 -1.41 5.67 9.53
C THR A 103 -2.26 5.36 10.76
N ASP A 104 -3.55 5.17 10.57
CA ASP A 104 -4.45 4.69 11.62
C ASP A 104 -5.50 3.70 11.05
N GLY A 105 -6.39 3.21 11.91
CA GLY A 105 -7.49 2.34 11.53
C GLY A 105 -8.25 2.89 10.31
N GLY A 106 -8.52 2.01 9.35
CA GLY A 106 -9.12 2.37 8.06
C GLY A 106 -8.10 2.62 6.94
N ASP A 107 -6.81 2.75 7.25
CA ASP A 107 -5.74 2.80 6.23
C ASP A 107 -5.22 1.40 5.83
N SER A 108 -5.71 0.34 6.49
CA SER A 108 -5.31 -1.06 6.21
C SER A 108 -5.56 -1.44 4.75
N GLY A 109 -4.56 -2.02 4.10
CA GLY A 109 -4.58 -2.32 2.67
C GLY A 109 -4.26 -1.10 1.78
N GLY A 110 -4.07 0.08 2.35
CA GLY A 110 -3.75 1.32 1.64
C GLY A 110 -2.37 1.28 0.98
N PRO A 111 -2.18 2.00 -0.15
CA PRO A 111 -0.94 1.96 -0.89
C PRO A 111 0.15 2.83 -0.28
N VAL A 112 1.39 2.33 -0.30
CA VAL A 112 2.60 3.03 0.18
C VAL A 112 3.50 3.32 -1.00
N PHE A 113 3.92 4.57 -1.16
CA PHE A 113 4.70 5.05 -2.30
C PHE A 113 6.06 5.60 -1.91
N VAL A 114 7.09 5.25 -2.68
CA VAL A 114 8.42 5.90 -2.65
C VAL A 114 8.79 6.25 -4.09
N GLY A 115 9.25 7.49 -4.32
CA GLY A 115 9.65 7.95 -5.65
C GLY A 115 8.53 7.85 -6.72
N GLY A 116 7.27 7.99 -6.32
CA GLY A 116 6.11 7.88 -7.23
C GLY A 116 5.76 6.46 -7.67
N LYS A 117 6.39 5.43 -7.09
CA LYS A 117 6.06 4.01 -7.33
C LYS A 117 5.50 3.39 -6.07
N GLN A 118 4.53 2.50 -6.21
CA GLN A 118 4.00 1.78 -5.06
C GLN A 118 5.01 0.71 -4.63
N VAL A 119 5.47 0.79 -3.38
CA VAL A 119 6.47 -0.12 -2.80
C VAL A 119 5.91 -1.02 -1.71
N GLY A 120 4.73 -0.70 -1.17
CA GLY A 120 4.10 -1.52 -0.16
C GLY A 120 2.58 -1.35 -0.04
N VAL A 121 2.05 -2.13 0.89
CA VAL A 121 0.65 -2.12 1.33
C VAL A 121 0.65 -1.99 2.85
N HIS A 122 -0.07 -1.03 3.39
CA HIS A 122 -0.12 -0.80 4.83
C HIS A 122 -0.85 -1.93 5.55
N ILE A 123 -0.27 -2.44 6.66
CA ILE A 123 -0.85 -3.57 7.42
C ILE A 123 -1.05 -3.27 8.90
N ALA A 124 -0.15 -2.51 9.53
CA ALA A 124 -0.19 -2.28 10.97
C ALA A 124 0.63 -1.05 11.38
N GLY A 125 0.35 -0.50 12.55
CA GLY A 125 1.12 0.58 13.17
C GLY A 125 0.76 0.70 14.64
N ASN A 126 1.48 1.57 15.36
CA ASN A 126 0.98 2.10 16.63
C ASN A 126 0.41 3.50 16.33
N LYS A 127 -0.55 3.99 17.13
CA LYS A 127 -1.11 5.35 16.99
C LYS A 127 -0.16 6.44 17.54
N VAL A 128 1.14 6.17 17.55
CA VAL A 128 2.13 7.00 18.23
C VAL A 128 3.18 7.47 17.24
N ASP A 129 3.92 6.55 16.63
CA ASP A 129 5.11 6.91 15.85
C ASP A 129 5.52 5.91 14.77
N SER A 130 4.82 4.78 14.60
CA SER A 130 5.30 3.68 13.75
C SER A 130 4.24 3.11 12.82
N SER A 131 4.70 2.70 11.64
CA SER A 131 3.91 1.95 10.66
C SER A 131 4.72 0.82 10.07
N THR A 132 4.04 -0.24 9.69
CA THR A 132 4.56 -1.45 9.06
C THR A 132 3.71 -1.77 7.84
N HIS A 133 4.39 -2.12 6.76
CA HIS A 133 3.81 -2.38 5.45
C HIS A 133 4.36 -3.67 4.87
N THR A 134 3.53 -4.44 4.18
CA THR A 134 3.99 -5.55 3.35
C THR A 134 4.67 -5.00 2.09
N GLY A 135 5.91 -5.39 1.84
CA GLY A 135 6.71 -4.91 0.71
C GLY A 135 6.36 -5.60 -0.60
N ILE A 136 6.16 -4.82 -1.67
CA ILE A 136 5.85 -5.32 -3.01
C ILE A 136 7.05 -6.04 -3.63
N ALA A 137 8.28 -5.53 -3.40
CA ALA A 137 9.50 -6.12 -3.96
C ALA A 137 9.69 -7.58 -3.52
N ALA A 138 9.42 -7.89 -2.24
CA ALA A 138 9.52 -9.25 -1.71
C ALA A 138 8.46 -10.20 -2.30
N ASN A 139 7.32 -9.67 -2.72
CA ASN A 139 6.20 -10.44 -3.28
C ASN A 139 6.14 -10.40 -4.81
N ARG A 140 7.16 -9.81 -5.46
CA ARG A 140 7.10 -9.45 -6.89
C ARG A 140 6.89 -10.64 -7.83
N THR A 141 7.52 -11.77 -7.52
CA THR A 141 7.38 -13.01 -8.29
C THR A 141 5.95 -13.55 -8.18
N TRP A 142 5.43 -13.69 -6.96
CA TRP A 142 4.04 -14.15 -6.75
C TRP A 142 3.01 -13.23 -7.42
N ILE A 143 3.20 -11.91 -7.32
CA ILE A 143 2.34 -10.93 -8.02
C ILE A 143 2.37 -11.21 -9.53
N ARG A 144 3.56 -11.26 -10.14
CA ARG A 144 3.71 -11.48 -11.57
C ARG A 144 3.11 -12.81 -12.03
N ASP A 145 3.35 -13.88 -11.28
CA ASP A 145 2.88 -15.22 -11.64
C ASP A 145 1.35 -15.34 -11.48
N THR A 146 0.74 -14.56 -10.59
CA THR A 146 -0.72 -14.55 -10.35
C THR A 146 -1.47 -13.61 -11.29
N SER A 147 -0.97 -12.39 -11.52
CA SER A 147 -1.69 -11.34 -12.27
C SER A 147 -1.06 -10.94 -13.59
N GLY A 148 0.16 -11.40 -13.90
CA GLY A 148 0.86 -11.09 -15.15
C GLY A 148 1.48 -9.70 -15.23
N VAL A 149 1.45 -8.92 -14.13
CA VAL A 149 2.05 -7.57 -14.06
C VAL A 149 3.35 -7.57 -13.32
#